data_AF-A0A1S8SYQ7-F1
#
_entry.id   AF-A0A1S8SYQ7-F1
#
_cell.length_a   1.000
_cell.length_b   1.000
_cell.length_c   1.000
_cell.angle_alpha   90.00
_cell.angle_beta   90.00
_cell.angle_gamma   90.00
#
_symmetry.space_group_name_H-M   'P 1'
#
loop_
_entity.id
_entity.type
_entity.pdbx_description
1 polymer ?
#
loop_
_entity_poly.entity_id
_entity_poly.type
_entity_poly.pdbx_seq_one_letter_code
_entity_poly.pdbx_strand_id
1 'polypeptide(L)'
;MWKKSLLKVGGWMKYKIGDIFKKKRGFTIIESLAYIFLTTMILASGISLFTSMYRAYLESIQLSIKYNNYQNFFIDLDNIISEGGIKQITVNNNQIKFLKNDEFNSMDKIIKSYDGKVFIKYTRNDVTQTINTMLEDIDNLEIKGKGKLIYFILHDKDGREFIKCI
;
A
#
# COMPACT_ATOMS: atom_id res chain seq x y z
N MET A 1 -64.49 -24.72 -10.75
CA MET A 1 -65.24 -25.82 -11.37
C MET A 1 -64.73 -27.14 -10.78
N TRP A 2 -65.45 -27.76 -9.84
CA TRP A 2 -64.97 -28.93 -9.08
C TRP A 2 -65.41 -30.23 -9.78
N LYS A 3 -64.44 -31.06 -10.20
CA LYS A 3 -64.71 -32.36 -10.83
C LYS A 3 -64.96 -33.41 -9.73
N LYS A 4 -66.23 -33.66 -9.41
CA LYS A 4 -66.63 -34.77 -8.53
C LYS A 4 -66.68 -36.06 -9.36
N SER A 5 -65.83 -37.04 -9.08
CA SER A 5 -66.01 -38.39 -9.62
C SER A 5 -66.82 -39.23 -8.62
N LEU A 6 -67.88 -39.88 -9.11
CA LEU A 6 -68.73 -40.79 -8.34
C LEU A 6 -68.26 -42.21 -8.59
N LEU A 7 -67.88 -42.92 -7.53
CA LEU A 7 -67.69 -44.38 -7.55
C LEU A 7 -68.84 -45.02 -6.78
N LYS A 8 -69.62 -45.84 -7.48
CA LYS A 8 -70.75 -46.58 -6.92
C LYS A 8 -70.23 -47.95 -6.47
N VAL A 9 -70.20 -48.19 -5.16
CA VAL A 9 -69.91 -49.52 -4.59
C VAL A 9 -71.02 -49.82 -3.59
N GLY A 10 -71.82 -50.85 -3.87
CA GLY A 10 -72.81 -51.41 -2.94
C GLY A 10 -73.72 -50.40 -2.23
N GLY A 11 -74.77 -49.92 -2.90
CA GLY A 11 -75.96 -49.34 -2.27
C GLY A 11 -75.84 -48.02 -1.51
N TRP A 12 -74.65 -47.52 -1.18
CA TRP A 12 -74.46 -46.29 -0.40
C TRP A 12 -73.50 -45.32 -1.09
N MET A 13 -73.93 -44.06 -1.31
CA MET A 13 -73.07 -42.99 -1.85
C MET A 13 -72.16 -42.43 -0.76
N LYS A 14 -70.85 -42.61 -0.89
CA LYS A 14 -69.84 -41.92 -0.07
C LYS A 14 -69.18 -40.80 -0.88
N TYR A 15 -69.25 -39.57 -0.36
CA TYR A 15 -68.50 -38.44 -0.90
C TYR A 15 -67.04 -38.54 -0.41
N LYS A 16 -66.09 -38.77 -1.32
CA LYS A 16 -64.68 -38.46 -1.04
C LYS A 16 -64.46 -37.00 -1.40
N ILE A 17 -64.56 -36.11 -0.42
CA ILE A 17 -63.99 -34.77 -0.52
C ILE A 17 -62.49 -34.97 -0.42
N GLY A 18 -61.80 -34.88 -1.56
CA GLY A 18 -60.35 -34.90 -1.62
C GLY A 18 -59.82 -33.58 -1.10
N ASP A 19 -59.75 -33.44 0.23
CA ASP A 19 -58.90 -32.42 0.83
C ASP A 19 -57.45 -32.82 0.59
N ILE A 20 -56.85 -32.25 -0.46
CA ILE A 20 -55.40 -32.20 -0.60
C ILE A 20 -54.92 -31.20 0.45
N PHE A 21 -54.84 -31.63 1.72
CA PHE A 21 -54.07 -30.92 2.72
C PHE A 21 -52.62 -30.89 2.25
N LYS A 22 -52.17 -29.78 1.65
CA LYS A 22 -50.74 -29.50 1.48
C LYS A 22 -50.11 -29.53 2.87
N LYS A 23 -49.41 -30.61 3.21
CA LYS A 23 -48.59 -30.69 4.44
C LYS A 23 -47.66 -29.47 4.44
N LYS A 24 -47.87 -28.54 5.38
CA LYS A 24 -46.86 -27.51 5.69
C LYS A 24 -45.66 -28.25 6.28
N ARG A 25 -44.59 -28.43 5.49
CA ARG A 25 -43.31 -28.95 6.00
C ARG A 25 -42.70 -27.86 6.89
N GLY A 26 -42.71 -28.08 8.20
CA GLY A 26 -41.91 -27.29 9.13
C GLY A 26 -40.45 -27.72 9.08
N PHE A 27 -39.53 -26.79 9.33
CA PHE A 27 -38.12 -27.11 9.51
C PHE A 27 -37.94 -27.99 10.75
N THR A 28 -37.07 -28.99 10.64
CA THR A 28 -36.70 -29.82 11.80
C THR A 28 -35.60 -29.14 12.60
N ILE A 29 -35.60 -29.27 13.93
CA ILE A 29 -34.60 -28.65 14.82
C ILE A 29 -33.18 -29.05 14.42
N ILE A 30 -32.98 -30.31 14.01
CA ILE A 30 -31.68 -30.84 13.58
C ILE A 30 -31.18 -30.17 12.30
N GLU A 31 -32.08 -29.89 11.36
CA GLU A 31 -31.76 -29.20 10.12
C GLU A 31 -31.34 -27.75 10.40
N SER A 32 -32.08 -27.05 11.27
CA SER A 32 -31.69 -25.71 11.74
C SER A 32 -30.33 -25.70 12.44
N LEU A 33 -30.03 -26.71 13.27
CA LEU A 33 -28.73 -26.84 13.93
C LEU A 33 -27.59 -27.02 12.93
N ALA A 34 -27.79 -27.87 11.91
CA ALA A 34 -26.81 -28.07 10.84
C ALA A 34 -26.54 -26.76 10.07
N TYR A 35 -27.59 -25.97 9.79
CA TYR A 35 -27.44 -24.66 9.15
C TYR A 35 -26.65 -23.67 10.01
N ILE A 36 -26.91 -23.59 11.32
CA ILE A 36 -26.15 -22.71 12.22
C ILE A 36 -24.69 -23.13 12.27
N PHE A 37 -24.41 -24.42 12.37
CA PHE A 37 -23.04 -24.92 12.41
C PHE A 37 -22.26 -24.58 11.13
N LEU A 38 -22.85 -24.86 9.96
CA LEU A 38 -22.22 -24.57 8.67
C LEU A 38 -22.01 -23.07 8.46
N THR A 39 -23.01 -22.25 8.76
CA THR A 39 -22.88 -20.79 8.61
C THR A 39 -21.81 -20.23 9.55
N THR A 40 -21.70 -20.74 10.76
CA THR A 40 -20.66 -20.32 11.72
C THR A 40 -19.26 -20.71 11.24
N MET A 41 -19.07 -21.92 10.69
CA MET A 41 -17.78 -22.33 10.10
C MET A 41 -17.37 -21.43 8.92
N ILE A 42 -18.32 -21.14 8.03
CA ILE A 42 -18.08 -20.28 6.86
C ILE A 42 -17.72 -18.86 7.32
N LEU A 43 -18.47 -18.30 8.28
CA LEU A 43 -18.22 -16.96 8.80
C LEU A 43 -16.87 -16.89 9.51
N ALA A 44 -16.52 -17.86 10.36
CA ALA A 44 -15.24 -17.90 11.04
C ALA A 44 -14.06 -17.93 10.05
N SER A 45 -14.15 -18.77 9.02
CA SER A 45 -13.14 -18.84 7.95
C SER A 45 -13.06 -17.53 7.17
N GLY A 46 -14.21 -16.95 6.84
CA GLY A 46 -14.30 -15.67 6.14
C GLY A 46 -13.67 -14.50 6.90
N ILE A 47 -13.93 -14.41 8.21
CA ILE A 47 -13.33 -13.38 9.08
C ILE A 47 -11.82 -13.54 9.15
N SER A 48 -11.32 -14.77 9.27
CA SER A 48 -9.87 -15.03 9.29
C SER A 48 -9.19 -14.59 8.00
N LEU A 49 -9.78 -14.91 6.84
CA LEU A 49 -9.25 -14.47 5.55
C LEU A 49 -9.32 -12.95 5.39
N PHE A 50 -10.47 -12.35 5.74
CA PHE A 50 -10.67 -10.91 5.64
C PHE A 50 -9.67 -10.14 6.49
N THR A 51 -9.42 -10.57 7.73
CA THR A 51 -8.43 -9.91 8.61
C THR A 51 -7.01 -10.03 8.07
N SER A 52 -6.63 -11.18 7.51
CA SER A 52 -5.33 -11.36 6.86
C SER A 52 -5.18 -10.46 5.64
N MET A 53 -6.18 -10.41 4.77
CA MET A 53 -6.18 -9.56 3.57
C MET A 53 -6.13 -8.08 3.95
N TYR A 54 -6.87 -7.68 4.97
CA TYR A 54 -6.90 -6.29 5.42
C TYR A 54 -5.53 -5.83 5.96
N ARG A 55 -4.83 -6.69 6.72
CA ARG A 55 -3.45 -6.40 7.16
C ARG A 55 -2.50 -6.25 5.98
N ALA A 56 -2.51 -7.21 5.05
CA ALA A 56 -1.69 -7.15 3.85
C ALA A 56 -1.98 -5.89 3.01
N TYR A 57 -3.25 -5.47 2.95
CA TYR A 57 -3.64 -4.23 2.29
C TYR A 57 -3.03 -3.00 2.96
N LEU A 58 -3.09 -2.89 4.29
CA LEU A 58 -2.47 -1.77 5.01
C LEU A 58 -0.95 -1.73 4.83
N GLU A 59 -0.29 -2.89 4.90
CA GLU A 59 1.14 -3.03 4.63
C GLU A 59 1.49 -2.58 3.20
N SER A 60 0.66 -2.96 2.22
CA SER A 60 0.86 -2.56 0.82
C SER A 60 0.76 -1.04 0.62
N ILE A 61 -0.16 -0.37 1.33
CA ILE A 61 -0.28 1.09 1.30
C ILE A 61 0.99 1.73 1.86
N GLN A 62 1.45 1.28 3.03
CA GLN A 62 2.65 1.83 3.67
C GLN A 62 3.88 1.66 2.78
N LEU A 63 4.04 0.49 2.15
CA LEU A 63 5.12 0.21 1.23
C LEU A 63 5.05 1.10 -0.02
N SER A 64 3.86 1.32 -0.56
CA SER A 64 3.63 2.22 -1.70
C SER A 64 3.99 3.66 -1.36
N ILE A 65 3.57 4.16 -0.18
CA ILE A 65 3.92 5.51 0.30
C ILE A 65 5.44 5.66 0.43
N LYS A 66 6.13 4.69 1.06
CA LYS A 66 7.59 4.70 1.17
C LYS A 66 8.26 4.76 -0.21
N TYR A 67 7.84 3.91 -1.14
CA TYR A 67 8.40 3.88 -2.49
C TYR A 67 8.19 5.19 -3.23
N ASN A 68 7.01 5.80 -3.12
CA ASN A 68 6.71 7.09 -3.71
C ASN A 68 7.61 8.19 -3.13
N ASN A 69 7.88 8.18 -1.81
CA ASN A 69 8.80 9.13 -1.18
C ASN A 69 10.24 8.99 -1.73
N TYR A 70 10.72 7.76 -1.94
CA TYR A 70 12.04 7.54 -2.56
C TYR A 70 12.08 8.01 -4.01
N GLN A 71 11.03 7.78 -4.79
CA GLN A 71 10.93 8.31 -6.15
C GLN A 71 10.93 9.84 -6.18
N ASN A 72 10.14 10.48 -5.30
CA ASN A 72 10.10 11.93 -5.18
C ASN A 72 11.47 12.51 -4.81
N PHE A 73 12.18 11.89 -3.87
CA PHE A 73 13.56 12.27 -3.54
C PHE A 73 14.47 12.26 -4.77
N PHE A 74 14.39 11.20 -5.58
CA PHE A 74 15.21 11.09 -6.79
C PHE A 74 14.80 12.06 -7.90
N ILE A 75 13.52 12.45 -7.99
CA ILE A 75 13.03 13.48 -8.91
C ILE A 75 13.54 14.85 -8.47
N ASP A 76 13.44 15.17 -7.17
CA ASP A 76 13.96 16.43 -6.61
C ASP A 76 15.46 16.56 -6.83
N LEU A 77 16.17 15.44 -6.70
CA LEU A 77 17.59 15.37 -6.95
C LEU A 77 17.93 15.61 -8.43
N ASP A 78 17.19 15.02 -9.37
CA ASP A 78 17.34 15.30 -10.80
C ASP A 78 17.04 16.77 -11.13
N ASN A 79 16.01 17.35 -10.51
CA ASN A 79 15.68 18.76 -10.66
C ASN A 79 16.85 19.65 -10.22
N ILE A 80 17.46 19.34 -9.08
CA ILE A 80 18.62 20.08 -8.56
C ILE A 80 19.81 20.04 -9.52
N ILE A 81 20.05 18.90 -10.15
CA ILE A 81 21.14 18.74 -11.12
C ILE A 81 20.81 19.47 -12.43
N SER A 82 19.55 19.35 -12.86
CA SER A 82 19.07 19.90 -14.14
C SER A 82 18.89 21.42 -14.12
N GLU A 83 18.80 22.04 -12.93
CA GLU A 83 18.74 23.51 -12.79
C GLU A 83 19.95 24.24 -13.40
N GLY A 84 21.03 23.54 -13.78
CA GLY A 84 22.18 24.14 -14.44
C GLY A 84 23.05 25.02 -13.52
N GLY A 85 24.11 25.59 -14.08
CA GLY A 85 25.03 26.47 -13.35
C GLY A 85 25.94 25.76 -12.33
N ILE A 86 25.99 24.42 -12.35
CA ILE A 86 26.87 23.64 -11.47
C ILE A 86 28.30 23.71 -12.01
N LYS A 87 29.16 24.40 -11.27
CA LYS A 87 30.59 24.54 -11.60
C LYS A 87 31.42 23.37 -11.10
N GLN A 88 31.07 22.86 -9.92
CA GLN A 88 31.81 21.78 -9.29
C GLN A 88 30.89 20.93 -8.42
N ILE A 89 31.12 19.62 -8.47
CA ILE A 89 30.48 18.65 -7.59
C ILE A 89 31.57 18.05 -6.70
N THR A 90 31.38 18.12 -5.39
CA THR A 90 32.28 17.49 -4.42
C THR A 90 31.51 16.40 -3.69
N VAL A 91 31.98 15.16 -3.80
CA VAL A 91 31.41 14.01 -3.10
C VAL A 91 32.33 13.65 -1.93
N ASN A 92 31.73 13.47 -0.76
CA ASN A 92 32.35 12.87 0.41
C ASN A 92 31.38 11.78 0.89
N ASN A 93 31.83 10.63 1.43
CA ASN A 93 31.02 9.39 1.50
C ASN A 93 29.53 9.50 1.93
N ASN A 94 29.13 10.52 2.70
CA ASN A 94 27.74 10.75 3.13
C ASN A 94 27.19 12.16 2.79
N GLN A 95 27.89 12.93 1.97
CA GLN A 95 27.47 14.26 1.55
C GLN A 95 27.90 14.58 0.12
N ILE A 96 27.05 15.32 -0.58
CA ILE A 96 27.38 15.89 -1.88
C ILE A 96 27.16 17.39 -1.84
N LYS A 97 28.15 18.14 -2.31
CA LYS A 97 28.08 19.60 -2.45
C LYS A 97 28.06 19.96 -3.93
N PHE A 98 27.02 20.66 -4.35
CA PHE A 98 26.90 21.30 -5.65
C PHE A 98 27.27 22.77 -5.51
N LEU A 99 28.40 23.16 -6.11
CA LEU A 99 28.85 24.55 -6.17
C LEU A 99 28.22 25.21 -7.39
N LYS A 100 27.40 26.25 -7.19
CA LYS A 100 26.81 27.02 -8.29
C LYS A 100 27.63 28.28 -8.59
N ASN A 101 27.77 28.62 -9.86
CA ASN A 101 28.50 29.82 -10.29
C ASN A 101 27.56 30.74 -11.07
N ASP A 102 26.84 31.57 -10.34
CA ASP A 102 26.09 32.71 -10.88
C ASP A 102 26.64 33.99 -10.26
N GLU A 103 27.07 34.92 -11.10
CA GLU A 103 27.70 36.19 -10.73
C GLU A 103 26.82 37.10 -9.85
N PHE A 104 25.52 36.79 -9.74
CA PHE A 104 24.55 37.63 -9.03
C PHE A 104 23.83 36.94 -7.87
N ASN A 105 23.84 35.60 -7.75
CA ASN A 105 23.03 34.92 -6.72
C ASN A 105 23.35 33.44 -6.46
N SER A 106 24.62 33.01 -6.52
CA SER A 106 24.98 31.61 -6.28
C SER A 106 24.59 31.10 -4.89
N MET A 107 23.66 30.13 -4.86
CA MET A 107 23.42 29.29 -3.68
C MET A 107 24.03 27.91 -3.93
N ASP A 108 24.98 27.57 -3.07
CA ASP A 108 25.49 26.21 -2.95
C ASP A 108 24.43 25.31 -2.33
N LYS A 109 24.33 24.08 -2.83
CA LYS A 109 23.41 23.06 -2.31
C LYS A 109 24.21 21.90 -1.76
N ILE A 110 23.97 21.54 -0.50
CA ILE A 110 24.65 20.44 0.17
C ILE A 110 23.58 19.41 0.57
N ILE A 111 23.65 18.21 0.03
CA ILE A 111 22.80 17.09 0.46
C ILE A 111 23.59 16.24 1.44
N LYS A 112 22.98 15.92 2.59
CA LYS A 112 23.60 15.12 3.65
C LYS A 112 22.55 14.27 4.36
N SER A 113 22.95 13.07 4.80
CA SER A 113 22.15 12.26 5.72
C SER A 113 22.53 12.51 7.18
N TYR A 114 21.52 12.58 8.04
CA TYR A 114 21.68 12.63 9.49
C TYR A 114 20.41 12.08 10.16
N ASP A 115 20.58 11.25 11.18
CA ASP A 115 19.48 10.75 12.03
C ASP A 115 18.30 10.15 11.25
N GLY A 116 18.61 9.26 10.30
CA GLY A 116 17.61 8.58 9.46
C GLY A 116 16.83 9.49 8.50
N LYS A 117 17.35 10.70 8.24
CA LYS A 117 16.78 11.67 7.31
C LYS A 117 17.82 12.17 6.32
N VAL A 118 17.37 12.58 5.13
CA VAL A 118 18.17 13.28 4.12
C VAL A 118 17.73 14.73 4.06
N PHE A 119 18.69 15.63 4.20
CA PHE A 119 18.46 17.06 4.15
C PHE A 119 19.21 17.68 2.98
N ILE A 120 18.61 18.73 2.42
CA ILE A 120 19.30 19.69 1.59
C ILE A 120 19.51 20.98 2.38
N LYS A 121 20.76 21.42 2.40
CA LYS A 121 21.18 22.68 2.98
C LYS A 121 21.53 23.65 1.86
N TYR A 122 20.96 24.83 1.89
CA TYR A 122 21.26 25.91 0.95
C TYR A 122 22.18 26.90 1.66
N THR A 123 23.36 27.13 1.07
CA THR A 123 24.36 28.06 1.62
C THR A 123 24.70 29.14 0.62
N ARG A 124 24.89 30.37 1.11
CA ARG A 124 25.41 31.50 0.33
C ARG A 124 26.59 32.08 1.08
N ASN A 125 27.75 32.18 0.43
CA ASN A 125 28.99 32.66 1.05
C ASN A 125 29.27 31.99 2.40
N ASP A 126 29.15 30.66 2.44
CA ASP A 126 29.30 29.82 3.64
C ASP A 126 28.29 30.05 4.78
N VAL A 127 27.32 30.95 4.60
CA VAL A 127 26.21 31.15 5.53
C VAL A 127 25.02 30.27 5.15
N THR A 128 24.50 29.54 6.13
CA THR A 128 23.29 28.71 5.97
C THR A 128 22.07 29.59 5.81
N GLN A 129 21.35 29.45 4.71
CA GLN A 129 20.11 30.18 4.44
C GLN A 129 18.90 29.37 4.90
N THR A 130 18.81 28.12 4.44
CA THR A 130 17.72 27.21 4.83
C THR A 130 18.18 25.75 4.78
N ILE A 131 17.46 24.91 5.51
CA ILE A 131 17.62 23.45 5.53
C ILE A 131 16.24 22.86 5.31
N ASN A 132 16.08 22.08 4.23
CA ASN A 132 14.83 21.36 3.95
C ASN A 132 15.08 19.85 4.06
N THR A 133 14.13 19.15 4.65
CA THR A 133 14.11 17.68 4.64
C THR A 133 13.60 17.20 3.29
N MET A 134 14.35 16.32 2.64
CA MET A 134 13.94 15.71 1.36
C MET A 134 13.37 14.31 1.55
N LEU A 135 13.89 13.59 2.54
CA LEU A 135 13.50 12.21 2.79
C LEU A 135 13.63 11.88 4.27
N GLU A 136 12.68 11.10 4.77
CA GLU A 136 12.65 10.61 6.15
C GLU A 136 12.57 9.09 6.17
N ASP A 137 12.76 8.50 7.36
CA ASP A 137 12.66 7.06 7.59
C ASP A 137 13.61 6.20 6.75
N ILE A 138 14.83 6.69 6.54
CA ILE A 138 15.92 5.88 5.98
C ILE A 138 16.81 5.34 7.08
N ASP A 139 17.53 4.27 6.78
CA ASP A 139 18.63 3.79 7.64
C ASP A 139 19.89 4.63 7.35
N ASN A 140 20.31 4.66 6.08
CA ASN A 140 21.49 5.39 5.66
C ASN A 140 21.42 5.84 4.19
N LEU A 141 22.14 6.90 3.86
CA LEU A 141 22.42 7.33 2.49
C LEU A 141 23.93 7.32 2.29
N GLU A 142 24.38 6.53 1.34
CA GLU A 142 25.77 6.46 0.91
C GLU A 142 25.90 7.08 -0.48
N ILE A 143 26.93 7.92 -0.66
CA ILE A 143 27.21 8.59 -1.93
C ILE A 143 28.61 8.21 -2.39
N LYS A 144 28.69 7.49 -3.52
CA LYS A 144 29.96 6.98 -4.08
C LYS A 144 30.26 7.64 -5.41
N GLY A 145 31.44 8.24 -5.54
CA GLY A 145 31.96 8.71 -6.83
C GLY A 145 32.85 7.65 -7.50
N LYS A 146 32.60 7.34 -8.77
CA LYS A 146 33.48 6.52 -9.61
C LYS A 146 33.76 7.22 -10.93
N GLY A 147 34.88 7.94 -10.99
CA GLY A 147 35.24 8.75 -12.15
C GLY A 147 34.26 9.91 -12.34
N LYS A 148 33.52 9.91 -13.45
CA LYS A 148 32.48 10.92 -13.74
C LYS A 148 31.09 10.57 -13.22
N LEU A 149 30.91 9.34 -12.71
CA LEU A 149 29.62 8.85 -12.24
C LEU A 149 29.50 9.02 -10.73
N ILE A 150 28.30 9.40 -10.29
CA ILE A 150 27.95 9.53 -8.88
C ILE A 150 26.78 8.60 -8.59
N TYR A 151 26.98 7.70 -7.64
CA TYR A 151 25.98 6.76 -7.17
C TYR A 151 25.39 7.24 -5.86
N PHE A 152 24.07 7.30 -5.81
CA PHE A 152 23.29 7.48 -4.59
C PHE A 152 22.72 6.12 -4.21
N ILE A 153 23.11 5.64 -3.03
CA ILE A 153 22.69 4.35 -2.48
C ILE A 153 21.91 4.66 -1.20
N LEU A 154 20.60 4.46 -1.25
CA LEU A 154 19.71 4.57 -0.11
C LEU A 154 19.48 3.20 0.50
N HIS A 155 19.68 3.09 1.81
CA HIS A 155 19.36 1.91 2.59
C HIS A 155 18.08 2.19 3.41
N ASP A 156 17.05 1.39 3.19
CA ASP A 156 15.83 1.38 3.98
C ASP A 156 16.07 0.61 5.30
N LYS A 157 15.31 0.94 6.34
CA LYS A 157 15.34 0.22 7.64
C LYS A 157 14.97 -1.26 7.50
N ASP A 158 14.25 -1.60 6.43
CA ASP A 158 13.87 -2.97 6.09
C ASP A 158 14.98 -3.75 5.34
N GLY A 159 16.18 -3.18 5.20
CA GLY A 159 17.33 -3.81 4.53
C GLY A 159 17.29 -3.76 3.00
N ARG A 160 16.38 -2.95 2.43
CA ARG A 160 16.27 -2.75 0.97
C ARG A 160 17.22 -1.65 0.50
N GLU A 161 17.81 -1.86 -0.66
CA GLU A 161 18.72 -0.90 -1.28
C GLU A 161 18.10 -0.27 -2.53
N PHE A 162 18.16 1.05 -2.61
CA PHE A 162 17.75 1.81 -3.79
C PHE A 162 18.96 2.56 -4.34
N ILE A 163 19.38 2.19 -5.55
CA ILE A 163 20.57 2.74 -6.20
C ILE A 163 20.15 3.57 -7.39
N LYS A 164 20.61 4.83 -7.43
CA LYS A 164 20.50 5.69 -8.62
C LYS A 164 21.86 6.21 -9.03
N CYS A 165 22.15 6.14 -10.32
CA CYS A 165 23.37 6.65 -10.93
C CYS A 165 23.08 7.96 -11.66
N ILE A 166 24.04 8.88 -11.60
CA ILE A 166 24.00 10.21 -12.20
C ILE A 166 25.35 10.48 -12.86
#